data_AF-A0A7Y6B2M1-F1
#
_entry.id   AF-A0A7Y6B2M1-F1
#
_cell.length_a   1.000
_cell.length_b   1.000
_cell.length_c   1.000
_cell.angle_alpha   90.00
_cell.angle_beta   90.00
_cell.angle_gamma   90.00
#
_symmetry.space_group_name_H-M   'P 1'
#
loop_
_entity.id
_entity.type
_entity.pdbx_description
1 polymer ?
#
loop_
_entity_poly.entity_id
_entity_poly.type
_entity_poly.pdbx_seq_one_letter_code
_entity_poly.pdbx_strand_id
1 'polypeptide(L)'
;MHYANERGAIRDSQQGLLRKPTWIDTPKEKVFFEQVVDISQKKGVSKNFVMKGFMSPDAAEALFSHVAHMEARGSSFTEQVISGADYVAEAWGQLPSDVQRDFSSKDKLGVIGLFS
;
A
#
# COMPACT_ATOMS: atom_id res chain seq x y z
N MET A 1 -2.68 17.27 -11.66
CA MET A 1 -1.24 16.99 -11.52
C MET A 1 -0.96 15.60 -10.91
N HIS A 2 -1.80 15.09 -10.00
CA HIS A 2 -1.70 13.73 -9.43
C HIS A 2 -1.33 12.62 -10.43
N TYR A 3 -2.09 12.47 -11.51
CA TYR A 3 -1.87 11.44 -12.52
C TYR A 3 -0.53 11.55 -13.27
N ALA A 4 0.05 12.74 -13.38
CA ALA A 4 1.34 12.92 -14.06
C ALA A 4 2.51 12.49 -13.17
N ASN A 5 2.44 12.82 -11.87
CA ASN A 5 3.45 12.43 -10.89
C ASN A 5 3.43 10.94 -10.64
N GLU A 6 2.24 10.36 -10.50
CA GLU A 6 2.04 8.91 -10.32
C GLU A 6 2.56 8.09 -11.50
N ARG A 7 2.22 8.47 -12.75
CA ARG A 7 2.73 7.79 -13.95
C ARG A 7 4.26 7.86 -14.06
N GLY A 8 4.86 8.95 -13.61
CA GLY A 8 6.31 9.06 -13.53
C GLY A 8 6.89 8.12 -12.47
N ALA A 9 6.27 8.07 -11.28
CA ALA A 9 6.74 7.22 -10.18
C ALA A 9 6.71 5.74 -10.53
N ILE A 10 5.65 5.29 -11.21
CA ILE A 10 5.54 3.91 -11.72
C ILE A 10 6.67 3.59 -12.69
N ARG A 11 7.04 4.52 -13.58
CA ARG A 11 8.14 4.30 -14.54
C ARG A 11 9.48 4.14 -13.83
N ASP A 12 9.76 4.96 -12.82
CA ASP A 12 11.06 4.94 -12.13
C ASP A 12 11.19 3.77 -11.16
N SER A 13 10.09 3.35 -10.52
CA SER A 13 10.08 2.15 -9.66
C SER A 13 10.34 0.89 -10.48
N GLN A 14 9.81 0.82 -11.72
CA GLN A 14 10.09 -0.27 -12.66
C GLN A 14 11.54 -0.30 -13.16
N GLN A 15 12.27 0.82 -13.10
CA GLN A 15 13.69 0.89 -13.46
C GLN A 15 14.63 0.40 -12.34
N GLY A 16 14.09 -0.03 -11.19
CA GLY A 16 14.88 -0.60 -10.10
C GLY A 16 15.66 0.43 -9.28
N LEU A 17 15.35 1.73 -9.43
CA LEU A 17 15.92 2.78 -8.58
C LEU A 17 15.20 2.78 -7.24
N LEU A 18 15.75 2.04 -6.28
CA LEU A 18 15.28 2.01 -4.90
C LEU A 18 15.49 3.38 -4.25
N ARG A 19 14.39 4.00 -3.82
CA ARG A 19 14.39 5.26 -3.08
C ARG A 19 13.58 5.10 -1.81
N LYS A 20 13.95 5.82 -0.76
CA LYS A 20 13.15 5.89 0.47
C LYS A 20 12.51 7.28 0.62
N PRO A 21 11.27 7.37 1.11
CA PRO A 21 10.65 8.66 1.41
C PRO A 21 11.40 9.36 2.53
N THR A 22 11.40 10.70 2.55
CA THR A 22 12.10 11.48 3.57
C THR A 22 11.56 11.28 4.98
N TRP A 23 10.34 10.74 5.09
CA TRP A 23 9.62 10.51 6.34
C TRP A 23 9.70 9.06 6.84
N ILE A 24 10.44 8.17 6.17
CA ILE A 24 10.75 6.84 6.70
C ILE A 24 11.51 6.94 8.03
N ASP A 25 11.33 5.99 8.94
CA ASP A 25 11.91 5.98 10.28
C ASP A 25 11.46 7.16 11.18
N THR A 26 10.38 7.85 10.79
CA THR A 26 9.75 8.91 11.60
C THR A 26 8.33 8.50 12.02
N PRO A 27 7.70 9.19 13.00
CA PRO A 27 6.31 8.91 13.36
C PRO A 27 5.31 8.98 12.19
N LYS A 28 5.65 9.69 11.11
CA LYS A 28 4.82 9.76 9.90
C LYS A 28 4.73 8.44 9.15
N GLU A 29 5.72 7.55 9.28
CA GLU A 29 5.69 6.23 8.66
C GLU A 29 4.51 5.40 9.17
N LYS A 30 4.31 5.38 10.49
CA LYS A 30 3.16 4.72 11.10
C LYS A 30 1.84 5.31 10.61
N VAL A 31 1.74 6.64 10.56
CA VAL A 31 0.55 7.35 10.06
C VAL A 31 0.26 6.99 8.60
N PHE A 32 1.31 6.92 7.77
CA PHE A 32 1.18 6.53 6.38
C PHE A 32 0.59 5.12 6.26
N PHE A 33 1.14 4.14 7.00
CA PHE A 33 0.64 2.77 6.97
C PHE A 33 -0.80 2.65 7.44
N GLU A 34 -1.16 3.29 8.55
CA GLU A 34 -2.53 3.27 9.06
C GLU A 34 -3.51 3.83 8.03
N GLN A 35 -3.18 4.95 7.39
CA GLN A 35 -4.04 5.55 6.36
C GLN A 35 -4.12 4.71 5.08
N VAL A 36 -3.01 4.09 4.65
CA VAL A 36 -3.00 3.18 3.48
C VAL A 36 -3.87 1.97 3.74
N VAL A 37 -3.80 1.37 4.94
CA VAL A 37 -4.67 0.25 5.34
C VAL A 37 -6.14 0.69 5.26
N ASP A 38 -6.49 1.80 5.92
CA ASP A 38 -7.88 2.29 5.97
C ASP A 38 -8.45 2.59 4.57
N ILE A 39 -7.67 3.23 3.71
CA ILE A 39 -8.11 3.57 2.35
C ILE A 39 -8.19 2.31 1.47
N SER A 40 -7.25 1.37 1.59
CA SER A 40 -7.29 0.11 0.86
C SER A 40 -8.51 -0.72 1.23
N GLN A 41 -8.87 -0.77 2.52
CA GLN A 41 -10.08 -1.44 2.97
C GLN A 41 -11.35 -0.83 2.37
N LYS A 42 -11.44 0.51 2.30
CA LYS A 42 -12.56 1.20 1.63
C LYS A 42 -12.66 0.86 0.14
N LYS A 43 -11.56 0.42 -0.49
CA LYS A 43 -11.50 -0.06 -1.87
C LYS A 43 -11.81 -1.56 -2.00
N GLY A 44 -12.19 -2.25 -0.92
CA GLY A 44 -12.54 -3.67 -0.94
C GLY A 44 -11.34 -4.61 -0.81
N VAL A 45 -10.16 -4.10 -0.47
CA VAL A 45 -8.98 -4.91 -0.20
C VAL A 45 -9.07 -5.54 1.19
N SER A 46 -8.67 -6.81 1.31
CA SER A 46 -8.63 -7.51 2.59
C SER A 46 -7.64 -6.87 3.57
N LYS A 47 -8.03 -6.70 4.85
CA LYS A 47 -7.14 -6.16 5.90
C LYS A 47 -5.95 -7.08 6.15
N ASN A 48 -6.21 -8.39 6.24
CA ASN A 48 -5.16 -9.38 6.40
C ASN A 48 -4.21 -9.38 5.21
N PHE A 49 -4.71 -9.14 3.99
CA PHE A 49 -3.81 -8.96 2.86
C PHE A 49 -2.89 -7.76 3.07
N VAL A 50 -3.42 -6.57 3.37
CA VAL A 50 -2.55 -5.39 3.58
C VAL A 50 -1.52 -5.63 4.69
N MET A 51 -1.96 -6.15 5.84
CA MET A 51 -1.12 -6.30 7.03
C MET A 51 -0.16 -7.51 7.00
N LYS A 52 -0.51 -8.60 6.30
CA LYS A 52 0.23 -9.88 6.36
C LYS A 52 0.67 -10.40 5.00
N GLY A 53 0.02 -10.01 3.91
CA GLY A 53 0.35 -10.42 2.55
C GLY A 53 1.22 -9.40 1.81
N PHE A 54 0.84 -8.13 1.88
CA PHE A 54 1.49 -7.02 1.19
C PHE A 54 2.63 -6.39 2.02
N MET A 55 2.63 -6.58 3.34
CA MET A 55 3.73 -6.16 4.21
C MET A 55 4.89 -7.17 4.27
N SER A 56 5.12 -7.97 3.22
CA SER A 56 6.41 -8.64 3.09
C SER A 56 7.51 -7.57 2.92
N PRO A 57 8.76 -7.80 3.38
CA PRO A 57 9.83 -6.82 3.26
C PRO A 57 9.99 -6.26 1.84
N ASP A 58 9.92 -7.13 0.83
CA ASP A 58 10.09 -6.76 -0.57
C ASP A 58 8.92 -5.90 -1.11
N ALA A 59 7.68 -6.23 -0.74
CA ALA A 59 6.50 -5.48 -1.19
C ALA A 59 6.37 -4.13 -0.47
N ALA A 60 6.77 -4.07 0.81
CA ALA A 60 6.88 -2.82 1.55
C ALA A 60 7.97 -1.92 0.94
N GLU A 61 9.12 -2.47 0.56
CA GLU A 61 10.19 -1.72 -0.10
C GLU A 61 9.74 -1.17 -1.46
N ALA A 62 9.01 -1.97 -2.25
CA ALA A 62 8.43 -1.50 -3.51
C ALA A 62 7.42 -0.35 -3.31
N LEU A 63 6.54 -0.47 -2.32
CA LEU A 63 5.59 0.59 -1.95
C LEU A 63 6.32 1.88 -1.53
N PHE A 64 7.33 1.75 -0.68
CA PHE A 64 8.15 2.89 -0.25
C PHE A 64 8.89 3.55 -1.40
N SER A 65 9.44 2.73 -2.30
CA SER A 65 10.10 3.26 -3.49
C SER A 65 9.14 4.01 -4.40
N HIS A 66 7.92 3.50 -4.59
CA HIS A 66 6.87 4.20 -5.35
C HIS A 66 6.55 5.57 -4.75
N VAL A 67 6.25 5.64 -3.44
CA VAL A 67 5.87 6.91 -2.81
C VAL A 67 7.05 7.87 -2.64
N ALA A 68 8.29 7.36 -2.55
CA ALA A 68 9.50 8.18 -2.58
C ALA A 68 9.69 8.88 -3.93
N HIS A 69 9.37 8.21 -5.04
CA HIS A 69 9.41 8.80 -6.38
C HIS A 69 8.28 9.81 -6.60
N MET A 70 7.15 9.65 -5.92
CA MET A 70 6.11 10.68 -5.87
C MET A 70 6.58 11.91 -5.09
N GLU A 71 7.15 11.71 -3.91
CA GLU A 71 7.70 12.79 -3.09
C GLU A 71 8.76 13.60 -3.85
N ALA A 72 9.67 12.91 -4.56
CA ALA A 72 10.68 13.54 -5.39
C ALA A 72 10.11 14.45 -6.49
N ARG A 73 8.85 14.21 -6.89
CA ARG A 73 8.09 15.00 -7.88
C ARG A 73 7.21 16.08 -7.23
N GLY A 74 7.37 16.32 -5.93
CA GLY A 74 6.64 17.33 -5.18
C GLY A 74 5.25 16.90 -4.74
N SER A 75 4.93 15.60 -4.77
CA SER A 75 3.63 15.15 -4.29
C SER A 75 3.49 15.29 -2.79
N SER A 76 2.31 15.76 -2.35
CA SER A 76 2.02 15.93 -0.92
C SER A 76 1.91 14.58 -0.20
N PHE A 77 2.02 14.59 1.13
CA PHE A 77 1.87 13.37 1.92
C PHE A 77 0.51 12.67 1.70
N THR A 78 -0.57 13.44 1.58
CA THR A 78 -1.89 12.88 1.29
C THR A 78 -1.96 12.22 -0.09
N GLU A 79 -1.29 12.80 -1.10
CA GLU A 79 -1.21 12.19 -2.43
C GLU A 79 -0.44 10.88 -2.41
N GLN A 80 0.67 10.84 -1.66
CA GLN A 80 1.47 9.64 -1.46
C GLN A 80 0.65 8.54 -0.79
N VAL A 81 -0.16 8.87 0.22
CA VAL A 81 -1.06 7.93 0.90
C VAL A 81 -2.11 7.37 -0.06
N ILE A 82 -2.77 8.23 -0.85
CA ILE A 82 -3.80 7.80 -1.80
C ILE A 82 -3.20 6.86 -2.86
N SER A 83 -2.10 7.26 -3.49
CA SER A 83 -1.46 6.44 -4.51
C SER A 83 -0.84 5.17 -3.93
N GLY A 84 -0.34 5.21 -2.69
CA GLY A 84 0.08 4.01 -1.98
C GLY A 84 -1.06 3.00 -1.79
N ALA A 85 -2.26 3.48 -1.42
CA ALA A 85 -3.44 2.62 -1.32
C ALA A 85 -3.92 2.11 -2.69
N ASP A 86 -3.80 2.92 -3.76
CA ASP A 86 -4.08 2.49 -5.12
C ASP A 86 -3.11 1.39 -5.58
N TYR A 87 -1.83 1.53 -5.26
CA TYR A 87 -0.81 0.52 -5.53
C TYR A 87 -1.14 -0.81 -4.83
N VAL A 88 -1.54 -0.76 -3.55
CA VAL A 88 -1.98 -1.96 -2.82
C VAL A 88 -3.24 -2.59 -3.43
N ALA A 89 -4.21 -1.77 -3.85
CA ALA A 89 -5.44 -2.24 -4.48
C ALA A 89 -5.20 -2.87 -5.85
N GLU A 90 -4.26 -2.34 -6.64
CA GLU A 90 -3.85 -2.94 -7.90
C GLU A 90 -3.18 -4.30 -7.67
N ALA A 91 -2.24 -4.39 -6.72
CA ALA A 91 -1.60 -5.65 -6.36
C ALA A 91 -2.63 -6.68 -5.88
N TRP A 92 -3.64 -6.27 -5.11
CA TRP A 92 -4.76 -7.12 -4.72
C TRP A 92 -5.55 -7.63 -5.94
N GLY A 93 -5.90 -6.74 -6.87
CA GLY A 93 -6.65 -7.07 -8.08
C GLY A 93 -5.93 -8.05 -9.03
N GLN A 94 -4.60 -8.10 -8.98
CA GLN A 94 -3.80 -9.04 -9.76
C GLN A 94 -3.73 -10.45 -9.16
N LEU A 95 -4.13 -10.63 -7.90
CA LEU A 95 -4.12 -11.96 -7.26
C LEU A 95 -5.21 -12.88 -7.85
N PRO A 96 -4.94 -14.19 -7.95
CA PRO A 96 -5.97 -15.18 -8.24
C PRO A 96 -7.15 -15.11 -7.26
N SER A 97 -8.37 -15.36 -7.75
CA SER A 97 -9.60 -15.20 -6.94
C SER A 97 -9.67 -16.13 -5.73
N ASP A 98 -9.06 -17.31 -5.80
CA ASP A 98 -8.93 -18.25 -4.68
C ASP A 98 -8.03 -17.69 -3.58
N VAL A 99 -6.91 -17.05 -3.93
CA VAL A 99 -6.02 -16.37 -2.99
C VAL A 99 -6.71 -15.17 -2.34
N GLN A 100 -7.42 -14.35 -3.13
CA GLN A 100 -8.21 -13.24 -2.59
C GLN A 100 -9.27 -13.74 -1.58
N ARG A 101 -9.94 -14.87 -1.88
CA ARG A 101 -10.92 -15.48 -0.98
C ARG A 101 -10.30 -15.98 0.31
N ASP A 102 -9.11 -16.58 0.28
CA ASP A 102 -8.41 -17.04 1.47
C ASP A 102 -8.11 -15.87 2.43
N PHE A 103 -7.52 -14.79 1.93
CA PHE A 103 -7.28 -13.58 2.73
C PHE A 103 -8.58 -12.96 3.28
N SER A 104 -9.60 -12.85 2.42
CA SER A 104 -10.91 -12.31 2.82
C SER A 104 -11.64 -13.17 3.85
N SER A 105 -11.43 -14.50 3.83
CA SER A 105 -12.01 -15.42 4.81
C SER A 105 -11.39 -15.24 6.19
N LYS A 106 -10.09 -14.94 6.24
CA LYS A 106 -9.34 -14.67 7.48
C LYS A 106 -9.75 -13.34 8.12
N ASP A 107 -10.20 -12.36 7.33
CA ASP A 107 -10.79 -11.12 7.86
C ASP A 107 -12.07 -11.40 8.64
N LYS A 108 -12.90 -12.33 8.16
CA LYS A 108 -14.16 -12.71 8.83
C LYS A 108 -13.92 -13.50 10.12
N LEU A 109 -12.89 -14.36 10.14
CA LEU A 109 -12.52 -15.13 11.34
C LEU A 109 -11.98 -14.24 12.47
N GLY A 110 -11.27 -13.14 12.14
CA GLY A 110 -10.83 -12.15 13.12
C GLY A 110 -11.97 -11.38 13.81
N VAL A 111 -13.18 -11.38 13.24
CA VAL A 111 -14.38 -10.78 13.85
C VAL A 111 -15.05 -11.72 14.85
N ILE A 112 -14.89 -13.04 14.70
CA ILE A 112 -15.52 -14.06 15.57
C ILE A 112 -14.70 -14.28 16.86
N GLY A 113 -13.39 -14.02 16.84
CA GLY A 113 -12.48 -14.22 17.98
C GLY A 113 -12.48 -13.14 19.07
N LEU A 114 -13.39 -12.15 19.00
CA LEU A 114 -13.50 -11.06 19.99
C LEU A 114 -14.73 -11.20 20.92
N PHE A 115 -15.46 -12.32 20.84
CA PHE A 115 -16.61 -12.62 21.71
C PHE A 115 -16.47 -14.00 22.40
N SER A 116 -15.32 -14.28 23.00
CA SER A 116 -15.16 -15.40 23.94
C SER A 116 -14.26 -15.02 25.10
#